data_AF-A0A1C6HH89-F1
#
_entry.id   AF-A0A1C6HH89-F1
#
_cell.length_a   1.000
_cell.length_b   1.000
_cell.length_c   1.000
_cell.angle_alpha   90.00
_cell.angle_beta   90.00
_cell.angle_gamma   90.00
#
_symmetry.space_group_name_H-M   'P 1'
#
loop_
_entity.id
_entity.type
_entity.pdbx_description
1 polymer ?
#
loop_
_entity_poly.entity_id
_entity_poly.type
_entity_poly.pdbx_seq_one_letter_code
_entity_poly.pdbx_strand_id
1 'polypeptide(L)'
;MAKFVYKMQNILEIKYKLETQAKIAYAEANNRLNDELLKLQCIYDDISKYEDEIRELNSGTLDVRRLRWCHEAIEIKKIDAEKQKKAVDKARKGVELARIKLNEVMVDRKTHEKLREKAFEDFKVEIAEEEKKEVDELISFSFNKSE
;
A
#
# COMPACT_ATOMS: atom_id res chain seq x y z
N MET A 1 35.17 11.20 -20.22
CA MET A 1 33.74 10.87 -20.29
C MET A 1 33.00 11.73 -19.29
N ALA A 2 32.04 12.51 -19.75
CA ALA A 2 31.18 13.31 -18.88
C ALA A 2 30.31 12.41 -17.99
N LYS A 3 30.02 12.87 -16.77
CA LYS A 3 29.21 12.15 -15.78
C LYS A 3 27.81 12.77 -15.72
N PHE A 4 26.77 11.95 -15.89
CA PHE A 4 25.40 12.41 -15.74
C PHE A 4 25.08 12.76 -14.27
N VAL A 5 24.53 13.96 -14.05
CA VAL A 5 24.04 14.41 -12.73
C VAL A 5 22.62 14.94 -12.89
N TYR A 6 21.67 14.26 -12.26
CA TYR A 6 20.28 14.70 -12.27
C TYR A 6 20.04 15.76 -11.19
N LYS A 7 19.70 17.00 -11.59
CA LYS A 7 19.52 18.14 -10.68
C LYS A 7 18.47 17.90 -9.58
N MET A 8 17.46 17.07 -9.86
CA MET A 8 16.37 16.77 -8.91
C MET A 8 16.53 15.41 -8.22
N GLN A 9 17.73 14.84 -8.16
CA GLN A 9 18.00 13.55 -7.54
C GLN A 9 17.52 13.48 -6.07
N ASN A 10 17.74 14.53 -5.29
CA ASN A 10 17.27 14.61 -3.90
C ASN A 10 15.74 14.51 -3.79
N ILE A 11 15.01 15.14 -4.72
CA ILE A 11 13.54 15.09 -4.74
C ILE A 11 13.09 13.66 -5.05
N LEU A 12 13.70 13.03 -6.04
CA LEU A 12 13.38 11.65 -6.41
C LEU A 12 13.62 10.68 -5.23
N GLU A 13 14.70 10.84 -4.47
CA GLU A 13 14.97 10.07 -3.26
C GLU A 13 13.91 10.26 -2.17
N ILE A 14 13.45 11.50 -1.97
CA ILE A 14 12.33 11.79 -1.06
C ILE A 14 11.06 11.07 -1.55
N LYS A 15 10.77 11.06 -2.85
CA LYS A 15 9.60 10.34 -3.40
C LYS A 15 9.68 8.83 -3.13
N TYR A 16 10.84 8.19 -3.27
CA TYR A 16 11.01 6.78 -2.90
C TYR A 16 10.73 6.53 -1.41
N LYS A 17 11.20 7.42 -0.52
CA LYS A 17 10.92 7.31 0.92
C LYS A 17 9.43 7.48 1.22
N LEU A 18 8.76 8.44 0.57
CA LEU A 18 7.32 8.64 0.71
C LEU A 18 6.53 7.41 0.23
N GLU A 19 6.91 6.79 -0.88
CA GLU A 19 6.27 5.56 -1.35
C GLU A 19 6.43 4.43 -0.33
N THR A 20 7.63 4.29 0.24
CA THR A 20 7.91 3.29 1.28
C THR A 20 7.03 3.52 2.50
N GLN A 21 6.89 4.77 2.96
CA GLN A 21 6.00 5.11 4.07
C GLN A 21 4.52 4.82 3.73
N ALA A 22 4.08 5.13 2.52
CA ALA A 22 2.72 4.84 2.08
C ALA A 22 2.43 3.33 2.00
N LYS A 23 3.41 2.53 1.58
CA LYS A 23 3.32 1.05 1.58
C LYS A 23 3.18 0.49 2.99
N ILE A 24 3.97 1.00 3.94
CA ILE A 24 3.88 0.62 5.35
C ILE A 24 2.50 0.99 5.90
N ALA A 25 2.03 2.21 5.68
CA ALA A 25 0.71 2.66 6.13
C ALA A 25 -0.44 1.81 5.55
N TYR A 26 -0.33 1.40 4.28
CA TYR A 26 -1.28 0.49 3.65
C TYR A 26 -1.26 -0.91 4.30
N ALA A 27 -0.07 -1.45 4.57
CA ALA A 27 0.07 -2.73 5.27
C ALA A 27 -0.51 -2.68 6.69
N GLU A 28 -0.23 -1.61 7.45
CA GLU A 28 -0.82 -1.38 8.77
C GLU A 28 -2.35 -1.30 8.73
N ALA A 29 -2.91 -0.59 7.74
CA ALA A 29 -4.36 -0.51 7.57
C ALA A 29 -4.98 -1.89 7.29
N ASN A 30 -4.34 -2.71 6.46
CA ASN A 30 -4.78 -4.08 6.20
C ASN A 30 -4.69 -4.96 7.45
N ASN A 31 -3.61 -4.86 8.23
CA ASN A 31 -3.49 -5.59 9.49
C ASN A 31 -4.62 -5.23 10.45
N ARG A 32 -4.93 -3.94 10.61
CA ARG A 32 -6.07 -3.49 11.42
C ARG A 32 -7.40 -4.06 10.92
N LEU A 33 -7.61 -4.08 9.60
CA LEU A 33 -8.80 -4.70 9.02
C LEU A 33 -8.89 -6.19 9.36
N ASN A 34 -7.78 -6.92 9.25
CA ASN A 34 -7.71 -8.33 9.60
C ASN A 34 -8.00 -8.55 11.10
N ASP A 35 -7.45 -7.73 11.99
CA ASP A 35 -7.73 -7.81 13.42
C ASP A 35 -9.23 -7.62 13.73
N GLU A 36 -9.87 -6.64 13.08
CA GLU A 36 -11.31 -6.41 13.27
C GLU A 36 -12.17 -7.55 12.69
N LEU A 37 -11.73 -8.18 11.58
CA LEU A 37 -12.39 -9.36 11.02
C LEU A 37 -12.23 -10.59 11.93
N LEU A 38 -11.05 -10.80 12.51
CA LEU A 38 -10.81 -11.89 13.47
C LEU A 38 -11.68 -11.73 14.72
N LYS A 39 -11.79 -10.52 15.27
CA LYS A 39 -12.71 -10.22 16.37
C LYS A 39 -14.15 -10.55 16.01
N LEU A 40 -14.59 -10.19 14.80
CA LEU A 40 -15.95 -10.51 14.33
C LEU A 40 -16.15 -12.03 14.22
N GLN A 41 -15.16 -12.75 13.70
CA GLN A 41 -15.19 -14.21 13.61
C GLN A 41 -15.31 -14.84 15.00
N CYS A 42 -14.51 -14.41 15.98
CA CYS A 42 -14.60 -14.92 17.35
C CYS A 42 -16.00 -14.72 17.97
N ILE A 43 -16.68 -13.60 17.67
CA ILE A 43 -18.07 -13.38 18.13
C ILE A 43 -19.01 -14.42 17.50
N TYR A 44 -18.86 -14.71 16.21
CA TYR A 44 -19.67 -15.73 15.53
C TYR A 44 -19.37 -17.14 16.02
N ASP A 45 -18.09 -17.46 16.28
CA ASP A 45 -17.70 -18.73 16.85
C ASP A 45 -18.33 -18.92 18.25
N ASP A 46 -18.39 -17.86 19.06
CA ASP A 46 -19.06 -17.90 20.36
C ASP A 46 -20.59 -18.08 20.23
N ILE A 47 -21.22 -17.44 19.24
CA ILE A 47 -22.65 -17.66 18.94
C ILE A 47 -22.88 -19.13 18.59
N SER A 48 -22.06 -19.70 17.71
CA SER A 48 -22.15 -21.11 17.31
C SER A 48 -22.03 -22.04 18.53
N LYS A 49 -21.09 -21.77 19.44
CA LYS A 49 -20.94 -22.58 20.67
C LYS A 49 -22.20 -22.57 21.53
N TYR A 50 -22.83 -21.40 21.72
CA TYR A 50 -24.08 -21.33 22.47
C TYR A 50 -25.25 -22.01 21.75
N GLU A 51 -25.29 -21.95 20.42
CA GLU A 51 -26.28 -22.69 19.62
C GLU A 51 -26.10 -24.20 19.72
N ASP A 52 -24.85 -24.68 19.70
CA ASP A 52 -24.52 -26.09 19.91
C ASP A 52 -24.93 -26.55 21.32
N GLU A 53 -24.62 -25.74 22.35
CA GLU A 53 -25.04 -26.00 23.74
C GLU A 53 -26.57 -26.07 23.87
N ILE A 54 -27.32 -25.19 23.19
CA ILE A 54 -28.79 -25.25 23.13
C ILE A 54 -29.26 -26.56 22.50
N ARG A 55 -28.63 -27.03 21.42
CA ARG A 55 -28.98 -28.31 20.78
C ARG A 55 -28.74 -29.49 21.71
N GLU A 56 -27.62 -29.50 22.43
CA GLU A 56 -27.30 -30.54 23.42
C GLU A 56 -28.33 -30.57 24.56
N LEU A 57 -28.66 -29.42 25.14
CA LEU A 57 -29.65 -29.30 26.22
C LEU A 57 -31.05 -29.75 25.82
N ASN A 58 -31.43 -29.55 24.54
CA ASN A 58 -32.70 -30.02 24.00
C ASN A 58 -32.73 -31.55 23.76
N SER A 59 -31.57 -32.18 23.61
CA SER A 59 -31.46 -33.64 23.39
C SER A 59 -31.30 -34.45 24.69
N GLY A 60 -30.94 -33.79 25.79
CA GLY A 60 -30.67 -34.40 27.11
C GLY A 60 -31.71 -34.06 28.18
N THR A 61 -31.26 -33.96 29.44
CA THR A 61 -32.11 -33.50 30.55
C THR A 61 -32.34 -31.99 30.42
N LEU A 62 -33.60 -31.59 30.27
CA LEU A 62 -33.99 -30.20 30.04
C LEU A 62 -33.63 -29.29 31.23
N ASP A 63 -32.59 -28.48 31.07
CA ASP A 63 -32.26 -27.36 31.97
C ASP A 63 -32.77 -26.04 31.38
N VAL A 64 -33.97 -25.64 31.82
CA VAL A 64 -34.65 -24.41 31.38
C VAL A 64 -33.88 -23.15 31.75
N ARG A 65 -33.13 -23.16 32.87
CA ARG A 65 -32.35 -21.99 33.29
C ARG A 65 -31.16 -21.79 32.38
N ARG A 66 -30.43 -22.88 32.09
CA ARG A 66 -29.29 -22.85 31.19
C ARG A 66 -29.70 -22.46 29.78
N LEU A 67 -30.80 -23.01 29.27
CA LEU A 67 -31.36 -22.66 27.97
C LEU A 67 -31.66 -21.16 27.84
N ARG A 68 -32.29 -20.56 28.86
CA ARG A 68 -32.56 -19.12 28.90
C ARG A 68 -31.28 -18.29 28.86
N TRP A 69 -30.26 -18.69 29.62
CA TRP A 69 -28.96 -18.03 29.63
C TRP A 69 -28.27 -18.09 28.26
N CYS A 70 -28.26 -19.24 27.60
CA CYS A 70 -27.66 -19.37 26.26
C CYS A 70 -28.38 -18.49 25.24
N HIS A 71 -29.72 -18.42 25.28
CA HIS A 71 -30.48 -17.50 24.41
C HIS A 71 -30.15 -16.03 24.67
N GLU A 72 -30.09 -15.61 25.94
CA GLU A 72 -29.72 -14.23 26.29
C GLU A 72 -28.28 -13.90 25.86
N ALA A 73 -27.34 -14.83 26.05
CA ALA A 73 -25.96 -14.69 25.61
C ALA A 73 -25.85 -14.52 24.09
N ILE A 74 -26.64 -15.28 23.31
CA ILE A 74 -26.70 -15.15 21.85
C ILE A 74 -27.21 -13.75 21.45
N GLU A 75 -28.27 -13.24 22.08
CA GLU A 75 -28.81 -11.91 21.76
C GLU A 75 -27.79 -10.80 22.07
N ILE A 76 -27.08 -10.90 23.20
CA ILE A 76 -25.98 -9.98 23.52
C ILE A 76 -24.87 -10.07 22.45
N LYS A 77 -24.45 -11.28 22.09
CA LYS A 77 -23.40 -11.50 21.07
C LYS A 77 -23.80 -10.99 19.68
N LYS A 78 -25.08 -11.09 19.30
CA LYS A 78 -25.60 -10.49 18.05
C LYS A 78 -25.48 -8.97 18.06
N ILE A 79 -25.81 -8.33 19.17
CA ILE A 79 -25.63 -6.87 19.33
C ILE A 79 -24.15 -6.49 19.19
N ASP A 80 -23.26 -7.27 19.80
CA ASP A 80 -21.81 -7.04 19.70
C ASP A 80 -21.29 -7.28 18.29
N ALA A 81 -21.80 -8.29 17.57
CA ALA A 81 -21.49 -8.52 16.16
C ALA A 81 -21.87 -7.31 15.29
N GLU A 82 -23.06 -6.71 15.49
CA GLU A 82 -23.48 -5.52 14.75
C GLU A 82 -22.59 -4.30 15.03
N LYS A 83 -22.13 -4.12 16.28
CA LYS A 83 -21.14 -3.08 16.60
C LYS A 83 -19.80 -3.38 15.92
N GLN A 84 -19.36 -4.62 15.95
CA GLN A 84 -18.09 -5.05 15.37
C GLN A 84 -18.08 -4.94 13.84
N LYS A 85 -19.20 -5.21 13.16
CA LYS A 85 -19.37 -4.95 11.71
C LYS A 85 -19.13 -3.49 11.36
N LYS A 86 -19.63 -2.54 12.15
CA LYS A 86 -19.36 -1.11 11.95
C LYS A 86 -17.87 -0.78 12.11
N ALA A 87 -17.17 -1.45 13.03
CA ALA A 87 -15.72 -1.31 13.18
C ALA A 87 -14.96 -1.86 11.96
N VAL A 88 -15.36 -3.03 11.46
CA VAL A 88 -14.84 -3.61 10.21
C VAL A 88 -15.05 -2.67 9.04
N ASP A 89 -16.25 -2.10 8.88
CA ASP A 89 -16.53 -1.16 7.78
C ASP A 89 -15.68 0.11 7.88
N LYS A 90 -15.46 0.62 9.09
CA LYS A 90 -14.54 1.74 9.33
C LYS A 90 -13.10 1.37 8.95
N ALA A 91 -12.64 0.19 9.33
CA ALA A 91 -11.31 -0.31 8.97
C ALA A 91 -11.16 -0.49 7.44
N ARG A 92 -12.18 -1.06 6.77
CA ARG A 92 -12.22 -1.19 5.30
C ARG A 92 -12.08 0.16 4.60
N LYS A 93 -12.82 1.18 5.05
CA LYS A 93 -12.67 2.55 4.53
C LYS A 93 -11.26 3.09 4.75
N GLY A 94 -10.65 2.78 5.90
CA GLY A 94 -9.26 3.13 6.20
C GLY A 94 -8.26 2.51 5.21
N VAL A 95 -8.44 1.23 4.86
CA VAL A 95 -7.62 0.54 3.83
C VAL A 95 -7.76 1.23 2.48
N GLU A 96 -8.99 1.55 2.07
CA GLU A 96 -9.21 2.19 0.76
C GLU A 96 -8.59 3.59 0.70
N LEU A 97 -8.68 4.38 1.77
CA LEU A 97 -7.98 5.67 1.84
C LEU A 97 -6.46 5.52 1.75
N ALA A 98 -5.89 4.52 2.46
CA ALA A 98 -4.46 4.24 2.38
C ALA A 98 -4.04 3.78 0.98
N ARG A 99 -4.90 3.02 0.29
CA ARG A 99 -4.69 2.57 -1.10
C ARG A 99 -4.67 3.76 -2.08
N ILE A 100 -5.62 4.68 -1.97
CA ILE A 100 -5.68 5.89 -2.81
C ILE A 100 -4.40 6.71 -2.61
N LYS A 101 -4.01 6.96 -1.36
CA LYS A 101 -2.79 7.71 -1.04
C LYS A 101 -1.51 7.02 -1.56
N LEU A 102 -1.42 5.70 -1.44
CA LEU A 102 -0.32 4.93 -2.00
C LEU A 102 -0.25 5.11 -3.53
N ASN A 103 -1.38 5.05 -4.21
CA ASN A 103 -1.43 5.23 -5.66
C ASN A 103 -0.97 6.64 -6.08
N GLU A 104 -1.43 7.68 -5.40
CA GLU A 104 -1.00 9.06 -5.65
C GLU A 104 0.52 9.23 -5.53
N VAL A 105 1.11 8.71 -4.44
CA VAL A 105 2.55 8.77 -4.21
C VAL A 105 3.33 7.97 -5.25
N MET A 106 2.82 6.81 -5.67
CA MET A 106 3.43 6.00 -6.73
C MET A 106 3.41 6.71 -8.09
N VAL A 107 2.29 7.35 -8.45
CA VAL A 107 2.17 8.12 -9.70
C VAL A 107 3.15 9.28 -9.71
N ASP A 108 3.24 10.02 -8.62
CA ASP A 108 4.16 11.13 -8.46
C ASP A 108 5.64 10.68 -8.54
N ARG A 109 6.01 9.60 -7.85
CA ARG A 109 7.35 9.01 -7.97
C ARG A 109 7.68 8.59 -9.41
N LYS A 110 6.77 7.86 -10.08
CA LYS A 110 6.94 7.44 -11.49
C LYS A 110 7.10 8.63 -12.42
N THR A 111 6.42 9.73 -12.13
CA THR A 111 6.54 10.97 -12.92
C THR A 111 7.96 11.54 -12.78
N HIS A 112 8.53 11.56 -11.58
CA HIS A 112 9.91 11.96 -11.37
C HIS A 112 10.94 11.00 -11.97
N GLU A 113 10.69 9.69 -11.99
CA GLU A 113 11.56 8.74 -12.72
C GLU A 113 11.60 9.07 -14.21
N LYS A 114 10.44 9.31 -14.83
CA LYS A 114 10.36 9.71 -16.24
C LYS A 114 11.09 11.02 -16.54
N LEU A 115 11.03 11.99 -15.62
CA LEU A 115 11.79 13.24 -15.78
C LEU A 115 13.30 13.00 -15.73
N ARG A 116 13.76 12.08 -14.89
CA ARG A 116 15.17 11.68 -14.84
C ARG A 116 15.61 10.95 -16.10
N GLU A 117 14.77 10.05 -16.62
CA GLU A 117 15.01 9.33 -17.88
C GLU A 117 15.17 10.31 -19.05
N LYS A 118 14.23 11.25 -19.19
CA LYS A 118 14.32 12.31 -20.22
C LYS A 118 15.58 13.15 -20.09
N ALA A 119 15.89 13.62 -18.88
CA ALA A 119 17.12 14.39 -18.65
C ALA A 119 18.39 13.59 -18.98
N PHE A 120 18.35 12.26 -18.84
CA PHE A 120 19.46 11.39 -19.23
C PHE A 120 19.56 11.20 -20.74
N GLU A 121 18.43 11.13 -21.45
CA GLU A 121 18.39 11.12 -22.92
C GLU A 121 18.96 12.42 -23.48
N ASP A 122 18.53 13.57 -22.97
CA ASP A 122 19.02 14.89 -23.37
C ASP A 122 20.54 14.99 -23.16
N PHE A 123 21.04 14.54 -22.00
CA PHE A 123 22.48 14.51 -21.71
C PHE A 123 23.27 13.66 -22.71
N LYS A 124 22.73 12.54 -23.20
CA LYS A 124 23.41 11.73 -24.23
C LYS A 124 23.49 12.46 -25.56
N VAL A 125 22.44 13.19 -25.92
CA VAL A 125 22.41 14.00 -27.15
C VAL A 125 23.46 15.10 -27.07
N GLU A 126 23.52 15.83 -25.95
CA GLU A 126 24.52 16.89 -25.72
C GLU A 126 25.95 16.35 -25.85
N ILE A 127 26.26 15.19 -25.26
CA ILE A 127 27.59 14.58 -25.38
C ILE A 127 27.91 14.15 -26.81
N ALA A 128 26.96 13.59 -27.54
CA ALA A 128 27.18 13.22 -28.94
C ALA A 128 27.42 14.45 -29.83
N GLU A 129 26.74 15.57 -29.55
CA GLU A 129 26.97 16.84 -30.25
C GLU A 129 28.33 17.44 -29.90
N GLU A 130 28.74 17.39 -28.64
CA GLU A 130 30.04 17.88 -28.17
C GLU A 130 31.19 17.05 -28.77
N GLU A 131 31.08 15.71 -28.76
CA GLU A 131 32.04 14.81 -29.42
C GLU A 131 32.14 15.07 -30.93
N LYS A 132 31.01 15.30 -31.61
CA LYS A 132 31.01 15.65 -33.04
C LYS A 132 31.74 16.97 -33.29
N LYS A 133 31.50 17.97 -32.45
CA LYS A 133 32.16 19.29 -32.57
C LYS A 133 33.66 19.19 -32.34
N GLU A 134 34.10 18.43 -31.34
CA GLU A 134 35.53 18.17 -31.10
C GLU A 134 36.20 17.51 -32.30
N VAL A 135 35.52 16.54 -32.94
CA VAL A 135 36.02 15.89 -34.17
C VAL A 135 36.13 16.89 -35.33
N ASP A 136 35.12 17.71 -35.57
CA ASP A 136 35.14 18.73 -36.63
C ASP A 136 36.27 19.76 -36.41
N GLU A 137 36.48 20.19 -35.16
CA GLU A 137 37.58 21.09 -34.78
C GLU A 137 38.95 20.43 -35.04
N LEU A 138 39.14 19.17 -34.66
CA LEU A 138 40.38 18.42 -34.93
C LEU A 138 40.65 18.27 -36.44
N ILE A 139 39.62 17.98 -37.23
CA ILE A 139 39.74 17.89 -38.69
C ILE A 139 40.20 19.25 -39.25
N SER A 140 39.54 20.35 -38.88
CA SER A 140 39.91 21.69 -39.35
C SER A 140 41.33 22.09 -38.98
N PHE A 141 41.79 21.75 -37.77
CA PHE A 141 43.17 21.99 -37.33
C PHE A 141 44.18 21.15 -38.11
N SER A 142 43.85 19.90 -38.44
CA SER A 142 44.71 19.03 -39.23
C SER A 142 44.87 19.54 -40.67
N PHE A 143 43.78 19.99 -41.30
CA PHE A 143 43.82 20.55 -42.66
C PHE A 143 44.64 21.85 -42.73
N ASN A 144 44.52 22.74 -41.75
CA ASN A 144 45.30 23.99 -41.67
C ASN A 144 46.80 23.79 -41.45
N LYS A 145 47.25 22.61 -41.01
CA LYS A 145 48.68 22.28 -40.82
C LYS A 145 49.33 21.66 -42.06
N SER A 146 48.54 21.26 -43.04
CA SER A 146 48.98 20.57 -44.27
C SER A 146 49.07 21.49 -45.49
N GLU A 147 48.80 22.79 -45.33
CA GLU A 147 49.23 23.88 -46.22
C GLU A 147 50.48 24.57 -45.66
#